data_AF-A0A7C7AND5-F1
#
_entry.id   AF-A0A7C7AND5-F1
#
_cell.length_a   1.000
_cell.length_b   1.000
_cell.length_c   1.000
_cell.angle_alpha   90.00
_cell.angle_beta   90.00
_cell.angle_gamma   90.00
#
_symmetry.space_group_name_H-M   'P 1'
#
loop_
_entity.id
_entity.type
_entity.pdbx_description
1 polymer ?
#
loop_
_entity_poly.entity_id
_entity_poly.type
_entity_poly.pdbx_seq_one_letter_code
_entity_poly.pdbx_strand_id
1 'polypeptide(L)'
;MVISPVVIIICAAIIIFTIIFYIINRPRKPIFTGVLLFLLLGFALMTLAVNGQLSVMGSTAIATKNATNILVSFITLSDNPSQQILTQSFDLFCKIDIGLIIAVVISMTIEVRNLLHSGKKTK
;
A
#
# COMPACT_ATOMS: atom_id res chain seq x y z
N MET A 1 -21.53 -1.29 -3.24
CA MET A 1 -20.24 -1.17 -2.52
C MET A 1 -19.16 -1.01 -3.57
N VAL A 2 -18.51 0.14 -3.66
CA VAL A 2 -17.37 0.27 -4.59
C VAL A 2 -16.28 1.11 -3.94
N ILE A 3 -15.44 0.46 -3.14
CA ILE A 3 -14.05 0.93 -2.99
C ILE A 3 -13.42 0.73 -4.36
N SER A 4 -12.68 1.70 -4.89
CA SER A 4 -12.08 1.62 -6.24
C SER A 4 -11.28 0.33 -6.42
N PRO A 5 -11.84 -0.70 -7.10
CA PRO A 5 -11.16 -1.98 -7.23
C PRO A 5 -9.92 -1.86 -8.12
N VAL A 6 -9.88 -0.79 -8.93
CA VAL A 6 -8.81 -0.47 -9.86
C VAL A 6 -7.46 -0.36 -9.14
N VAL A 7 -7.41 0.31 -7.98
CA VAL A 7 -6.15 0.46 -7.21
C VAL A 7 -5.63 -0.89 -6.74
N ILE A 8 -6.52 -1.72 -6.19
CA ILE A 8 -6.18 -3.05 -5.69
C ILE A 8 -5.69 -3.95 -6.84
N ILE A 9 -6.37 -3.92 -7.99
CA ILE A 9 -6.03 -4.72 -9.17
C ILE A 9 -4.66 -4.31 -9.74
N ILE A 10 -4.39 -3.01 -9.88
CA ILE A 10 -3.10 -2.51 -10.37
C ILE A 10 -1.98 -2.93 -9.42
N CYS A 11 -2.17 -2.77 -8.11
CA CYS A 11 -1.17 -3.16 -7.13
C CYS A 11 -0.92 -4.67 -7.12
N ALA A 12 -1.97 -5.50 -7.23
CA ALA A 12 -1.82 -6.95 -7.34
C ALA A 12 -1.02 -7.34 -8.60
N ALA A 13 -1.29 -6.68 -9.74
CA ALA A 13 -0.54 -6.91 -10.98
C ALA A 13 0.95 -6.54 -10.83
N ILE A 14 1.27 -5.41 -10.17
CA ILE A 14 2.65 -5.00 -9.89
C ILE A 14 3.36 -6.04 -9.02
N ILE A 15 2.70 -6.53 -7.96
CA ILE A 15 3.26 -7.56 -7.07
C ILE A 15 3.54 -8.84 -7.86
N ILE A 16 2.57 -9.34 -8.61
CA ILE A 16 2.72 -10.57 -9.40
C ILE A 16 3.85 -10.43 -10.42
N PHE A 17 3.89 -9.33 -11.16
CA PHE A 17 4.94 -9.08 -12.15
C PHE A 17 6.33 -9.05 -11.49
N THR A 18 6.45 -8.40 -10.33
CA THR A 18 7.71 -8.33 -9.59
C THR A 18 8.12 -9.69 -9.05
N ILE A 19 7.18 -10.52 -8.58
CA ILE A 19 7.44 -11.90 -8.16
C ILE A 19 7.97 -12.73 -9.34
N ILE A 20 7.29 -12.67 -10.50
CA ILE A 20 7.70 -13.39 -11.71
C ILE A 20 9.12 -12.96 -12.13
N PHE A 21 9.39 -11.65 -12.17
CA PHE A 21 10.70 -11.12 -12.47
C PHE A 21 11.76 -11.61 -11.47
N TYR A 22 11.45 -11.60 -10.17
CA TYR A 22 12.35 -12.06 -9.13
C TYR A 22 12.68 -13.55 -9.25
N ILE A 23 11.68 -14.39 -9.57
CA ILE A 23 11.87 -15.84 -9.77
C ILE A 23 12.74 -16.13 -10.99
N ILE A 24 12.48 -15.46 -12.12
CA ILE A 24 13.18 -15.69 -13.40
C ILE A 24 14.60 -15.14 -13.34
N ASN A 25 14.76 -13.87 -12.97
CA ASN A 25 16.04 -13.17 -13.09
C ASN A 25 16.92 -13.27 -11.84
N ARG A 26 16.38 -13.74 -10.71
CA ARG A 26 17.07 -13.82 -9.40
C ARG A 26 18.01 -12.64 -9.16
N PRO A 27 17.48 -11.41 -9.13
CA PRO A 27 18.31 -10.21 -9.05
C PRO A 27 19.20 -10.26 -7.80
N ARG A 28 20.48 -9.88 -7.95
CA ARG A 28 21.42 -9.76 -6.82
C ARG A 28 21.13 -8.56 -5.91
N LYS A 29 20.16 -7.72 -6.27
CA LYS A 29 19.74 -6.52 -5.52
C LYS A 29 18.35 -6.76 -4.90
N PRO A 30 18.05 -6.13 -3.75
CA PRO A 30 16.78 -6.28 -3.05
C PRO A 30 15.63 -5.52 -3.72
N ILE A 31 15.30 -5.90 -4.97
CA ILE A 31 14.30 -5.20 -5.79
C ILE A 31 12.90 -5.48 -5.26
N PHE A 32 12.62 -6.69 -4.77
CA PHE A 32 11.29 -7.08 -4.32
C PHE A 32 10.92 -6.33 -3.03
N THR A 33 11.84 -6.21 -2.07
CA THR A 33 11.62 -5.40 -0.87
C THR A 33 11.40 -3.93 -1.21
N GLY A 34 12.14 -3.38 -2.17
CA GLY A 34 11.96 -1.99 -2.61
C GLY A 34 10.57 -1.72 -3.20
N VAL A 35 10.05 -2.63 -4.03
CA VAL A 35 8.69 -2.51 -4.59
C VAL A 35 7.63 -2.59 -3.50
N LEU A 36 7.78 -3.52 -2.55
CA LEU A 36 6.83 -3.65 -1.44
C LEU A 36 6.82 -2.41 -0.54
N LEU A 37 7.98 -1.80 -0.27
CA LEU A 37 8.07 -0.55 0.48
C LEU A 37 7.40 0.62 -0.26
N PHE A 38 7.60 0.72 -1.57
CA PHE A 38 6.95 1.75 -2.38
C PHE A 38 5.42 1.59 -2.36
N LEU A 39 4.92 0.37 -2.49
CA LEU A 39 3.50 0.08 -2.37
C LEU A 39 2.97 0.41 -0.97
N LEU A 40 3.68 0.01 0.09
CA LEU A 40 3.30 0.33 1.48
C LEU A 40 3.19 1.84 1.70
N LEU A 41 4.13 2.62 1.18
CA LEU A 41 4.07 4.09 1.26
C LEU A 41 2.81 4.63 0.56
N GLY A 42 2.50 4.12 -0.62
CA GLY A 42 1.30 4.50 -1.37
C GLY A 42 0.01 4.21 -0.61
N PHE A 43 -0.14 2.99 -0.07
CA PHE A 43 -1.33 2.60 0.70
C PHE A 43 -1.44 3.36 2.02
N ALA A 44 -0.33 3.57 2.75
CA ALA A 44 -0.33 4.33 3.99
C ALA A 44 -0.80 5.79 3.80
N LEU A 45 -0.46 6.41 2.66
CA LEU A 45 -0.97 7.75 2.31
C LEU A 45 -2.47 7.75 2.05
N MET A 46 -3.01 6.69 1.45
CA MET A 46 -4.46 6.52 1.25
C MET A 46 -5.17 6.33 2.59
N THR A 47 -4.63 5.48 3.48
CA THR A 47 -5.13 5.28 4.85
C THR A 47 -5.16 6.59 5.63
N LEU A 48 -4.09 7.39 5.53
CA LEU A 48 -3.99 8.70 6.15
C LEU A 48 -5.04 9.68 5.61
N ALA A 49 -5.24 9.71 4.29
CA ALA A 49 -6.22 10.58 3.66
C ALA A 49 -7.66 10.26 4.10
N VAL A 50 -8.01 8.96 4.16
CA VAL A 50 -9.33 8.51 4.62
C VAL A 50 -9.52 8.83 6.11
N ASN A 51 -8.50 8.58 6.95
CA ASN A 51 -8.56 8.91 8.38
C ASN A 51 -8.72 10.42 8.63
N GLY A 52 -8.05 11.25 7.82
CA GLY A 52 -8.19 12.70 7.87
C GLY A 52 -9.61 13.19 7.52
N GLN A 53 -10.30 12.55 6.58
CA GLN A 53 -11.70 12.88 6.30
C GLN A 53 -12.64 12.40 7.40
N LEU A 54 -12.38 11.22 7.97
CA LEU A 54 -13.19 10.67 9.06
C LEU A 54 -13.13 11.54 10.33
N SER A 55 -11.95 12.08 10.65
CA SER A 55 -11.77 13.00 11.79
C SER A 55 -12.44 14.35 11.57
N VAL A 56 -12.43 14.87 10.33
CA VAL A 56 -13.12 16.11 9.95
C VAL A 56 -14.62 15.97 10.08
N MET A 57 -15.23 14.86 9.63
CA MET A 57 -16.69 14.64 9.77
C MET A 57 -17.16 14.64 11.24
N GLY A 58 -16.28 14.32 12.18
CA GLY A 58 -16.56 14.36 13.62
C GLY A 58 -16.30 15.71 14.29
N SER A 59 -15.72 16.69 13.58
CA SER A 59 -15.34 18.00 14.12
C SER A 59 -16.03 19.13 13.34
N THR A 60 -16.42 20.21 14.01
CA THR A 60 -16.96 21.43 13.37
C THR A 60 -15.90 22.26 12.63
N ALA A 61 -14.68 21.73 12.45
CA ALA A 61 -13.59 22.45 11.83
C ALA A 61 -13.72 22.42 10.29
N ILE A 62 -13.76 23.61 9.70
CA ILE A 62 -13.76 23.82 8.25
C ILE A 62 -12.42 23.30 7.70
N ALA A 63 -12.45 22.10 7.14
CA ALA A 63 -11.26 21.50 6.54
C ALA A 63 -10.83 22.26 5.28
N THR A 64 -9.53 22.51 5.19
CA THR A 64 -8.84 22.93 3.97
C THR A 64 -9.04 21.86 2.91
N LYS A 65 -10.16 21.96 2.18
CA LYS A 65 -10.47 21.17 0.99
C LYS A 65 -9.36 21.41 -0.02
N ASN A 66 -8.76 20.35 -0.55
CA ASN A 66 -8.51 20.22 -2.00
C ASN A 66 -7.77 18.90 -2.27
N ALA A 67 -6.60 18.66 -1.67
CA ALA A 67 -5.82 17.45 -2.00
C ALA A 67 -6.36 16.16 -1.38
N THR A 68 -6.74 16.19 -0.09
CA THR A 68 -7.27 15.02 0.63
C THR A 68 -8.64 14.60 0.11
N ASN A 69 -9.50 15.56 -0.27
CA ASN A 69 -10.81 15.28 -0.85
C ASN A 69 -10.69 14.55 -2.19
N ILE A 70 -9.78 14.97 -3.07
CA ILE A 70 -9.59 14.32 -4.39
C ILE A 70 -9.14 12.86 -4.21
N LEU A 71 -8.16 12.62 -3.33
CA LEU A 71 -7.69 11.26 -3.03
C LEU A 71 -8.79 10.41 -2.44
N VAL A 72 -9.56 10.93 -1.49
CA VAL A 72 -10.67 10.19 -0.88
C VAL A 72 -11.78 9.92 -1.87
N SER A 73 -12.15 10.89 -2.71
CA SER A 73 -13.17 10.67 -3.74
C SER A 73 -12.73 9.64 -4.79
N PHE A 74 -11.44 9.58 -5.12
CA PHE A 74 -10.89 8.53 -5.97
C PHE A 74 -10.93 7.15 -5.30
N ILE A 75 -10.63 7.08 -4.00
CA ILE A 75 -10.68 5.84 -3.21
C ILE A 75 -12.11 5.31 -3.11
N THR A 76 -13.06 6.19 -2.75
CA THR A 76 -14.45 5.83 -2.47
C THR A 76 -15.35 5.87 -3.70
N LEU A 77 -14.81 6.29 -4.86
CA LEU A 77 -15.55 6.54 -6.10
C LEU A 77 -16.79 7.43 -5.88
N SER A 78 -16.66 8.42 -5.00
CA SER A 78 -17.78 9.27 -4.57
C SER A 78 -17.28 10.65 -4.16
N ASP A 79 -17.91 11.70 -4.65
CA ASP A 79 -17.54 13.08 -4.33
C ASP A 79 -17.85 13.46 -2.87
N ASN A 80 -18.84 12.82 -2.27
CA ASN A 80 -19.23 13.01 -0.87
C ASN A 80 -19.51 11.63 -0.23
N PRO A 81 -18.48 10.88 0.15
CA PRO A 81 -18.67 9.57 0.75
C PRO A 81 -19.33 9.69 2.12
N SER A 82 -20.27 8.79 2.41
CA SER A 82 -20.86 8.70 3.74
C SER A 82 -19.83 8.20 4.76
N GLN A 83 -20.06 8.50 6.04
CA GLN A 83 -19.19 8.03 7.13
C GLN A 83 -19.00 6.51 7.11
N GLN A 84 -20.04 5.75 6.76
CA GLN A 84 -19.97 4.30 6.63
C GLN A 84 -18.98 3.86 5.53
N ILE A 85 -18.98 4.53 4.37
CA ILE A 85 -18.07 4.23 3.25
C ILE A 85 -16.62 4.57 3.61
N LEU A 86 -16.41 5.67 4.33
CA LEU A 86 -15.09 6.07 4.82
C LEU A 86 -14.54 5.06 5.83
N THR A 87 -15.34 4.62 6.81
CA THR A 87 -14.93 3.61 7.79
C THR A 87 -14.61 2.28 7.13
N GLN A 88 -15.43 1.83 6.18
CA GLN A 88 -15.18 0.60 5.42
C GLN A 88 -13.92 0.68 4.57
N SER A 89 -13.69 1.82 3.92
CA SER A 89 -12.45 2.08 3.19
C SER A 89 -11.27 2.03 4.15
N PHE A 90 -11.33 2.76 5.27
CA PHE A 90 -10.25 2.79 6.26
C PHE A 90 -9.87 1.40 6.76
N ASP A 91 -10.84 0.57 7.15
CA ASP A 91 -10.59 -0.80 7.60
C ASP A 91 -9.91 -1.66 6.51
N LEU A 92 -10.34 -1.52 5.25
CA LEU A 92 -9.73 -2.24 4.13
C LEU A 92 -8.29 -1.78 3.88
N PHE A 93 -8.03 -0.48 3.82
CA PHE A 93 -6.68 0.05 3.60
C PHE A 93 -5.75 -0.30 4.77
N CYS A 94 -6.23 -0.26 6.01
CA CYS A 94 -5.48 -0.68 7.20
C CYS A 94 -5.08 -2.16 7.13
N LYS A 95 -5.99 -3.05 6.70
CA LYS A 95 -5.69 -4.47 6.48
C LYS A 95 -4.62 -4.68 5.40
N ILE A 96 -4.67 -3.90 4.32
CA ILE A 96 -3.66 -3.95 3.25
C ILE A 96 -2.30 -3.48 3.77
N ASP A 97 -2.25 -2.37 4.50
CA ASP A 97 -1.01 -1.86 5.11
C ASP A 97 -0.35 -2.91 6.02
N ILE A 98 -1.14 -3.56 6.88
CA ILE A 98 -0.65 -4.65 7.74
C ILE A 98 -0.09 -5.80 6.89
N GLY A 99 -0.81 -6.23 5.85
CA GLY A 99 -0.36 -7.29 4.95
C GLY A 99 0.95 -6.94 4.23
N LEU A 100 1.09 -5.70 3.77
CA LEU A 100 2.30 -5.20 3.12
C LEU A 100 3.47 -5.12 4.11
N ILE A 101 3.26 -4.69 5.36
CA ILE A 101 4.30 -4.70 6.39
C ILE A 101 4.83 -6.12 6.60
N ILE A 102 3.95 -7.11 6.74
CA ILE A 102 4.35 -8.52 6.91
C ILE A 102 5.15 -8.99 5.68
N ALA A 103 4.68 -8.68 4.47
CA ALA A 103 5.37 -9.05 3.23
C ALA A 103 6.77 -8.41 3.12
N VAL A 104 6.91 -7.14 3.51
CA VAL A 104 8.20 -6.43 3.55
C VAL A 104 9.17 -7.14 4.50
N VAL A 105 8.73 -7.49 5.71
CA VAL A 105 9.58 -8.15 6.71
C VAL A 105 10.05 -9.52 6.21
N ILE A 106 9.15 -10.31 5.62
CA ILE A 106 9.48 -11.63 5.05
C ILE A 106 10.47 -11.46 3.88
N SER A 107 10.16 -10.55 2.95
CA SER A 107 11.01 -10.26 1.79
C SER A 107 12.42 -9.86 2.21
N MET A 108 12.53 -8.91 3.15
CA MET A 108 13.79 -8.43 3.69
C MET A 108 14.59 -9.59 4.31
N THR A 109 13.94 -10.46 5.08
CA THR A 109 14.60 -11.61 5.70
C THR A 109 15.17 -12.58 4.65
N ILE A 110 14.42 -12.87 3.59
CA ILE A 110 14.84 -13.76 2.51
C ILE A 110 15.98 -13.13 1.70
N GLU A 111 15.87 -11.85 1.33
CA GLU A 111 16.87 -11.16 0.54
C GLU A 111 18.19 -10.97 1.31
N VAL A 112 18.15 -10.59 2.59
CA VAL A 112 19.35 -10.49 3.44
C VAL A 112 20.02 -11.86 3.60
N ARG A 113 19.24 -12.94 3.82
CA ARG A 113 19.79 -14.30 3.88
C ARG A 113 20.47 -14.69 2.56
N ASN A 114 19.85 -14.38 1.42
CA ASN A 114 20.42 -14.67 0.11
C ASN A 114 21.73 -13.90 -0.15
N LEU A 115 21.79 -12.62 0.25
CA LEU A 115 23.01 -11.81 0.15
C LEU A 115 24.15 -12.37 1.00
N LEU A 116 23.85 -12.75 2.26
CA LEU A 116 24.83 -13.35 3.18
C LEU A 116 25.37 -14.70 2.67
N HIS A 117 24.51 -15.55 2.11
CA HIS A 117 24.93 -16.83 1.52
C HIS A 117 25.72 -16.66 0.21
N SER A 118 25.39 -15.66 -0.61
CA SER A 118 26.12 -15.38 -1.85
C SER A 118 27.53 -14.84 -1.59
N GLY A 119 27.69 -13.98 -0.57
CA GLY A 119 28.99 -13.46 -0.15
C GLY A 119 29.96 -14.52 0.41
N LYS A 120 29.46 -15.68 0.85
CA LYS A 120 30.30 -16.81 1.28
C LYS A 120 30.90 -17.61 0.12
N LYS A 121 30.36 -17.51 -1.10
CA LYS A 121 30.89 -18.22 -2.29
C LYS A 121 32.04 -17.47 -2.98
N THR A 122 32.40 -16.28 -2.49
CA THR A 122 33.42 -15.40 -3.09
C THR A 122 34.66 -15.24 -2.21
N LYS A 123 34.85 -16.12 -1.22
CA LYS A 123 36.08 -16.21 -0.44
C LYS A 123 36.72 -17.57 -0.64
#